data_AF-A0A971Q366-F1
#
_entry.id   AF-A0A971Q366-F1
#
_cell.length_a   1.000
_cell.length_b   1.000
_cell.length_c   1.000
_cell.angle_alpha   90.00
_cell.angle_beta   90.00
_cell.angle_gamma   90.00
#
_symmetry.space_group_name_H-M   'P 1'
#
loop_
_entity.id
_entity.type
_entity.pdbx_description
1 polymer ?
#
loop_
_entity_poly.entity_id
_entity_poly.type
_entity_poly.pdbx_seq_one_letter_code
_entity_poly.pdbx_strand_id
1 'polypeptide(L)' 'MHYPRKISRRHRKRKIGFLVRMRTSKGRKMLNRKRRAGRKLQVV' A
#
# COMPACT_ATOMS: atom_id res chain seq x y z
N MET A 1 -15.38 -17.33 1.70
CA MET A 1 -15.22 -16.38 2.83
C MET A 1 -16.48 -16.48 3.68
N HIS A 2 -16.40 -17.03 4.89
CA HIS A 2 -17.58 -17.25 5.74
C HIS A 2 -18.16 -15.94 6.32
N TYR A 3 -17.33 -14.90 6.50
CA TYR A 3 -17.79 -13.55 6.87
C TYR A 3 -17.27 -12.50 5.87
N PRO A 4 -18.16 -11.73 5.22
CA PRO A 4 -17.74 -10.64 4.35
C PRO A 4 -17.07 -9.55 5.18
N ARG A 5 -15.84 -9.16 4.80
CA ARG A 5 -15.18 -7.99 5.39
C ARG A 5 -15.67 -6.74 4.69
N LYS A 6 -16.02 -5.69 5.44
CA LYS A 6 -16.40 -4.39 4.90
C LYS A 6 -15.27 -3.82 4.02
N ILE A 7 -15.53 -3.66 2.73
CA ILE A 7 -14.55 -3.09 1.78
C ILE A 7 -14.69 -1.56 1.79
N SER A 8 -13.84 -0.87 2.55
CA SER A 8 -13.76 0.60 2.50
C SER A 8 -12.58 1.07 1.65
N ARG A 9 -12.88 1.63 0.47
CA ARG A 9 -11.88 2.22 -0.44
C ARG A 9 -11.13 3.39 0.23
N ARG A 10 -11.86 4.23 0.98
CA ARG A 10 -11.29 5.35 1.75
C ARG A 10 -10.29 4.87 2.78
N HIS A 11 -10.65 3.84 3.55
CA HIS A 11 -9.76 3.27 4.58
C HIS A 11 -8.53 2.62 3.95
N ARG A 12 -8.70 1.90 2.84
CA ARG A 12 -7.61 1.29 2.09
C ARG A 12 -6.60 2.34 1.63
N LYS A 13 -7.04 3.44 1.01
CA LYS A 13 -6.15 4.53 0.57
C LYS A 13 -5.40 5.17 1.75
N ARG A 14 -6.06 5.36 2.90
CA ARG A 14 -5.46 5.91 4.13
C ARG A 14 -4.47 4.96 4.82
N LYS A 15 -4.67 3.65 4.74
CA LYS A 15 -3.78 2.67 5.39
C LYS A 15 -2.60 2.25 4.52
N ILE A 16 -2.84 2.02 3.22
CA ILE A 16 -1.86 1.39 2.35
C ILE A 16 -1.52 2.18 1.09
N GLY A 17 -2.14 3.35 0.88
CA GLY A 17 -1.94 4.20 -0.30
C GLY A 17 -0.51 4.70 -0.50
N PHE A 18 -0.16 5.05 -1.74
CA PHE A 18 1.19 5.48 -2.11
C PHE A 18 1.67 6.67 -1.27
N LEU A 19 0.83 7.71 -1.16
CA LEU A 19 1.15 8.91 -0.38
C LEU A 19 1.49 8.57 1.08
N VAL A 20 0.77 7.64 1.69
CA VAL A 20 0.99 7.19 3.07
C VAL A 20 2.33 6.48 3.20
N ARG A 21 2.69 5.66 2.21
CA ARG A 21 4.01 4.98 2.15
C ARG A 21 5.15 5.96 1.91
N MET A 22 4.91 7.08 1.24
CA MET A 22 5.93 8.11 1.01
C MET A 22 6.21 8.96 2.26
N ARG A 23 5.26 9.09 3.20
CA ARG A 23 5.42 9.89 4.44
C ARG A 23 6.56 9.40 5.34
N THR A 24 6.76 8.08 5.47
CA THR A 24 7.73 7.50 6.41
C THR A 24 8.95 6.93 5.70
N SER A 25 10.11 6.95 6.38
CA SER A 25 11.34 6.34 5.88
C SER A 25 11.18 4.83 5.62
N LYS A 26 10.52 4.11 6.55
CA LYS A 26 10.21 2.67 6.40
C LYS A 26 9.30 2.40 5.19
N GLY A 27 8.30 3.25 4.94
CA GLY A 27 7.43 3.13 3.78
C GLY A 27 8.18 3.34 2.46
N ARG A 28 9.08 4.33 2.39
CA ARG A 28 9.97 4.53 1.23
C ARG A 28 10.89 3.34 1.00
N LYS A 29 11.48 2.76 2.06
CA LYS A 29 12.29 1.53 1.97
C LYS A 29 11.49 0.35 1.40
N MET A 30 10.23 0.18 1.81
CA MET A 30 9.35 -0.86 1.27
C MET A 30 9.10 -0.68 -0.24
N LEU A 31 8.83 0.55 -0.68
CA LEU A 31 8.64 0.84 -2.11
C LEU A 31 9.91 0.56 -2.91
N ASN A 32 11.08 0.94 -2.40
CA ASN A 32 12.36 0.66 -3.05
C ASN A 32 12.64 -0.84 -3.14
N ARG A 33 12.29 -1.65 -2.14
CA ARG A 33 12.39 -3.11 -2.22
C ARG A 33 11.52 -3.68 -3.33
N LYS A 34 10.29 -3.18 -3.48
CA LYS A 34 9.39 -3.59 -4.57
C LYS A 34 9.93 -3.20 -5.94
N ARG A 35 10.49 -1.99 -6.07
CA ARG A 35 11.17 -1.52 -7.30
C ARG A 35 12.32 -2.44 -7.69
N ARG A 36 13.20 -2.77 -6.72
CA ARG A 36 14.34 -3.67 -6.97
C ARG A 36 13.91 -5.04 -7.47
N ALA A 37 12.78 -5.55 -7.01
CA ALA A 37 12.21 -6.82 -7.45
C ALA A 37 11.37 -6.69 -8.74
N GLY A 38 11.38 -5.55 -9.43
CA GLY A 38 10.59 -5.31 -10.65
C GLY A 38 9.06 -5.28 -10.43
N ARG A 39 8.59 -5.19 -9.18
CA ARG A 39 7.15 -5.23 -8.87
C ARG A 39 6.50 -3.89 -9.18
N LYS A 40 5.39 -3.92 -9.92
CA LYS A 40 4.55 -2.74 -10.13
C LYS A 40 4.15 -2.14 -8.78
N LEU A 41 4.39 -0.84 -8.63
CA LEU A 41 4.04 -0.08 -7.44
C LEU A 41 2.56 0.28 -7.42
N GLN A 42 1.69 -0.46 -8.13
CA GLN A 42 0.28 -0.13 -8.25
C GLN A 42 -0.33 -0.10 -6.84
N VAL A 43 -0.48 1.11 -6.33
CA VAL A 43 -1.18 1.39 -5.08
C VAL A 43 -2.47 2.07 -5.49
N VAL A 44 -3.56 1.31 -5.39
CA VAL A 44 -4.95 1.79 -5.52
C VAL A 44 -5.16 3.13 -4.82
#